data_AF-A0A834ZCV9-F1
#
_entry.id   AF-A0A834ZCV9-F1
#
_cell.length_a   1.000
_cell.length_b   1.000
_cell.length_c   1.000
_cell.angle_alpha   90.00
_cell.angle_beta   90.00
_cell.angle_gamma   90.00
#
_symmetry.space_group_name_H-M   'P 1'
#
loop_
_entity.id
_entity.type
_entity.pdbx_description
1 polymer ?
#
loop_
_entity_poly.entity_id
_entity_poly.type
_entity_poly.pdbx_seq_one_letter_code
_entity_poly.pdbx_strand_id
1 'polypeptide(L)'
;MKTAQGWRLGIGDIQFMTGPRHQLQLKSPMWIIALVSLVSVLLIGSYFYPRQSYAVYYIFSSSGCKSISEWLPPTPSRVFTDEEIAARVVSRELLKISIQSKNPKIAFMFLTPGSLPFEKLWDKFFHGHEDRFSIYIHASSEKPRHVSRYFVDRDIRSKKVVWGTVSMVDAERRLLANALQDPDNQHFTRSCVPLHKFDYVYNYLMDTNMSFIDSFEKPGPHGNARYLEHMLPEVKKDFMKGAQWFSMKRQHALIVMADNLYCSIFKQYCKVAFCLNMVCYVTYS
;
A
#
# COMPACT_ATOMS: atom_id res chain seq x y z
N MET A 1 -96.48 16.39 27.85
CA MET A 1 -96.96 17.51 28.68
C MET A 1 -96.09 17.60 29.92
N LYS A 2 -95.66 18.84 30.24
CA LYS A 2 -95.12 19.39 31.50
C LYS A 2 -94.79 18.47 32.70
N THR A 3 -93.58 18.71 33.26
CA THR A 3 -93.21 18.86 34.70
C THR A 3 -93.37 17.62 35.60
N ALA A 4 -92.76 17.44 36.78
CA ALA A 4 -91.91 18.25 37.65
C ALA A 4 -91.30 17.34 38.76
N GLN A 5 -90.08 17.69 39.19
CA GLN A 5 -89.64 17.94 40.58
C GLN A 5 -89.91 16.96 41.74
N GLY A 6 -88.83 16.77 42.53
CA GLY A 6 -88.89 16.59 43.99
C GLY A 6 -87.66 17.22 44.66
N TRP A 7 -87.85 18.18 45.59
CA TRP A 7 -87.67 18.06 47.06
C TRP A 7 -86.18 18.12 47.50
N ARG A 8 -85.70 18.90 48.50
CA ARG A 8 -86.29 19.74 49.57
C ARG A 8 -85.18 20.63 50.19
N LEU A 9 -85.55 21.81 50.71
CA LEU A 9 -84.82 22.73 51.61
C LEU A 9 -84.31 22.01 52.90
N GLY A 10 -83.33 22.52 53.67
CA GLY A 10 -82.60 23.78 53.63
C GLY A 10 -81.81 24.06 54.93
N ILE A 11 -81.21 25.26 54.97
CA ILE A 11 -80.59 25.99 56.11
C ILE A 11 -79.34 25.30 56.69
N GLY A 12 -78.15 25.89 56.76
CA GLY A 12 -77.69 27.27 56.68
C GLY A 12 -76.66 27.42 57.81
N ASP A 13 -75.37 27.53 57.47
CA ASP A 13 -74.30 27.82 58.44
C ASP A 13 -73.12 28.55 57.80
N ILE A 14 -72.38 29.22 58.67
CA ILE A 14 -71.63 30.47 58.48
C ILE A 14 -70.15 30.29 58.04
N GLN A 15 -69.72 31.26 57.21
CA GLN A 15 -68.36 31.80 56.93
C GLN A 15 -67.23 30.90 56.41
N PHE A 16 -66.57 31.37 55.34
CA PHE A 16 -65.11 31.58 55.30
C PHE A 16 -64.74 32.74 54.36
N MET A 17 -63.60 33.36 54.66
CA MET A 17 -63.11 34.66 54.22
C MET A 17 -62.64 34.74 52.75
N THR A 18 -62.65 35.94 52.17
CA THR A 18 -61.96 36.27 50.92
C THR A 18 -61.22 37.61 51.02
N GLY A 19 -59.92 37.60 50.71
CA GLY A 19 -59.06 38.79 50.56
C GLY A 19 -59.05 39.32 49.11
N PRO A 20 -58.68 40.60 48.88
CA PRO A 20 -58.64 41.18 47.54
C PRO A 20 -57.27 41.00 46.87
N ARG A 21 -57.25 40.49 45.62
CA ARG A 21 -56.06 40.40 44.76
C ARG A 21 -55.89 41.67 43.94
N HIS A 22 -54.70 42.24 43.98
CA HIS A 22 -54.23 43.32 43.11
C HIS A 22 -54.28 42.91 41.63
N GLN A 23 -54.86 43.78 40.79
CA GLN A 23 -54.79 43.71 39.33
C GLN A 23 -53.33 43.87 38.86
N LEU A 24 -52.76 42.82 38.26
CA LEU A 24 -51.50 42.89 37.52
C LEU A 24 -51.75 43.35 36.08
N GLN A 25 -51.02 44.38 35.66
CA GLN A 25 -50.91 44.81 34.28
C GLN A 25 -50.32 43.68 33.41
N LEU A 26 -51.12 43.15 32.49
CA LEU A 26 -50.64 42.28 31.41
C LEU A 26 -49.96 43.15 30.33
N LYS A 27 -48.63 43.12 30.26
CA LYS A 27 -47.89 43.59 29.08
C LYS A 27 -48.26 42.70 27.88
N SER A 28 -48.73 43.33 26.81
CA SER A 28 -49.16 42.71 25.54
C SER A 28 -48.11 41.71 24.99
N PRO A 29 -48.53 40.60 24.34
CA PRO A 29 -47.65 39.53 23.85
C PRO A 29 -46.94 39.93 22.54
N MET A 30 -46.25 41.07 22.55
CA MET A 30 -45.44 41.58 21.42
C MET A 30 -44.37 40.57 20.97
N TRP A 31 -43.89 39.74 21.90
CA TRP A 31 -42.93 38.68 21.60
C TRP A 31 -43.50 37.59 20.69
N ILE A 32 -44.80 37.28 20.80
CA ILE A 32 -45.44 36.27 19.96
C ILE A 32 -45.51 36.78 18.51
N ILE A 33 -45.87 38.07 18.33
CA ILE A 33 -45.92 38.70 17.00
C ILE A 33 -44.53 38.78 16.38
N ALA A 34 -43.51 39.15 17.17
CA ALA A 34 -42.13 39.17 16.71
C ALA A 34 -41.64 37.77 16.30
N LEU A 35 -41.97 36.74 17.08
CA LEU A 35 -41.56 35.37 16.80
C LEU A 35 -42.26 34.80 15.55
N VAL A 36 -43.55 35.09 15.38
CA VAL A 36 -44.28 34.72 14.14
C VAL A 36 -43.69 35.45 12.94
N SER A 37 -43.39 36.75 13.05
CA SER A 37 -42.77 37.52 11.96
C SER A 37 -41.39 36.98 11.57
N LEU A 38 -40.57 36.59 12.54
CA LEU A 38 -39.25 35.99 12.31
C LEU A 38 -39.36 34.66 11.58
N VAL A 39 -40.29 33.80 12.00
CA VAL A 39 -40.52 32.50 11.35
C VAL A 39 -41.05 32.69 9.93
N SER A 40 -41.97 33.63 9.70
CA SER A 40 -42.46 33.96 8.37
C SER A 40 -41.36 34.46 7.45
N VAL A 41 -40.46 35.34 7.93
CA VAL A 41 -39.31 35.83 7.14
C VAL A 41 -38.32 34.71 6.83
N LEU A 42 -38.08 33.77 7.75
CA LEU A 42 -37.21 32.61 7.51
C LEU A 42 -37.80 31.63 6.49
N LEU A 43 -39.12 31.41 6.52
CA LEU A 43 -39.83 30.56 5.55
C LEU A 43 -39.91 31.21 4.17
N ILE A 44 -40.13 32.52 4.11
CA ILE A 44 -40.08 33.29 2.85
C ILE A 44 -38.64 33.32 2.33
N GLY A 45 -37.65 33.51 3.21
CA GLY A 45 -36.23 33.44 2.86
C GLY A 45 -35.84 32.09 2.26
N SER A 46 -36.30 30.97 2.82
CA SER A 46 -36.03 29.63 2.28
C SER A 46 -36.82 29.29 1.01
N TYR A 47 -37.97 29.93 0.79
CA TYR A 47 -38.76 29.81 -0.43
C TYR A 47 -38.19 30.63 -1.60
N PHE A 48 -37.70 31.85 -1.34
CA PHE A 48 -37.15 32.74 -2.36
C PHE A 48 -35.64 32.55 -2.61
N TYR A 49 -34.89 31.99 -1.66
CA TYR A 49 -33.51 31.53 -1.89
C TYR A 49 -33.47 30.02 -2.10
N PRO A 50 -33.51 29.51 -3.34
CA PRO A 50 -33.17 28.13 -3.61
C PRO A 50 -31.71 27.88 -3.21
N ARG A 51 -31.53 27.26 -2.05
CA ARG A 51 -30.40 26.44 -1.58
C ARG A 51 -29.09 26.61 -2.37
N GLN A 52 -28.40 27.75 -2.20
CA GLN A 52 -27.02 27.92 -2.66
C GLN A 52 -26.02 27.23 -1.71
N SER A 53 -26.30 25.95 -1.39
CA SER A 53 -25.43 25.09 -0.56
C SER A 53 -24.62 24.10 -1.39
N TYR A 54 -24.43 24.39 -2.68
CA TYR A 54 -23.61 23.58 -3.58
C TYR A 54 -22.10 23.71 -3.28
N ALA A 55 -21.64 24.85 -2.75
CA ALA A 55 -20.21 25.11 -2.56
C ALA A 55 -19.52 24.13 -1.59
N VAL A 56 -20.17 23.76 -0.49
CA VAL A 56 -19.59 22.82 0.50
C VAL A 56 -19.59 21.38 -0.03
N TYR A 57 -20.62 21.00 -0.80
CA TYR A 57 -20.63 19.70 -1.48
C TYR A 57 -19.62 19.63 -2.63
N TYR A 58 -19.28 20.73 -3.30
CA TYR A 58 -18.21 20.73 -4.31
C TYR A 58 -16.82 20.52 -3.70
N ILE A 59 -16.57 20.92 -2.45
CA ILE A 59 -15.29 20.68 -1.78
C ILE A 59 -15.14 19.20 -1.38
N PHE A 60 -16.24 18.49 -1.09
CA PHE A 60 -16.24 17.07 -0.73
C PHE A 60 -16.75 16.12 -1.84
N SER A 61 -17.08 16.65 -3.02
CA SER A 61 -17.51 15.87 -4.18
C SER A 61 -16.29 15.46 -5.01
N SER A 62 -16.30 14.19 -5.45
CA SER A 62 -15.28 13.65 -6.38
C SER A 62 -15.14 14.47 -7.66
N SER A 63 -16.16 15.23 -8.05
CA SER A 63 -16.14 16.15 -9.21
C SER A 63 -15.34 17.44 -8.95
N GLY A 64 -15.38 18.02 -7.74
CA GLY A 64 -14.62 19.23 -7.40
C GLY A 64 -13.14 18.95 -7.19
N CYS A 65 -12.80 17.75 -6.72
CA CYS A 65 -11.42 17.29 -6.61
C CYS A 65 -10.72 17.17 -7.98
N LYS A 66 -11.46 16.77 -9.03
CA LYS A 66 -10.95 16.76 -10.42
C LYS A 66 -10.64 18.17 -10.93
N SER A 67 -11.54 19.14 -10.67
CA SER A 67 -11.31 20.53 -11.07
C SER A 67 -10.09 21.12 -10.35
N ILE A 68 -9.92 20.89 -9.04
CA ILE A 68 -8.72 21.36 -8.32
C ILE A 68 -7.43 20.71 -8.85
N SER A 69 -7.47 19.45 -9.28
CA SER A 69 -6.31 18.78 -9.87
C SER A 69 -5.88 19.33 -11.24
N GLU A 70 -6.79 19.92 -12.00
CA GLU A 70 -6.49 20.59 -13.29
C GLU A 70 -5.88 21.99 -13.09
N TRP A 71 -6.18 22.65 -11.98
CA TRP A 71 -5.67 23.99 -11.65
C TRP A 71 -4.33 24.01 -10.93
N LEU A 72 -3.95 22.90 -10.30
CA LEU A 72 -2.64 22.77 -9.67
C LEU A 72 -1.60 22.49 -10.76
N PRO A 73 -0.45 23.20 -10.78
CA PRO A 73 0.66 22.81 -11.64
C PRO A 73 0.97 21.33 -11.36
N PRO A 74 1.30 20.50 -12.38
CA PRO A 74 1.60 19.11 -12.17
C PRO A 74 2.67 19.03 -11.09
N THR A 75 2.29 18.50 -9.93
CA THR A 75 3.23 18.41 -8.80
C THR A 75 4.39 17.58 -9.32
N PRO A 76 5.65 18.08 -9.23
CA PRO A 76 6.78 17.31 -9.69
C PRO A 76 6.69 15.94 -9.03
N SER A 77 6.71 14.88 -9.86
CA SER A 77 6.45 13.52 -9.39
C SER A 77 7.42 13.22 -8.26
N ARG A 78 6.92 13.20 -7.02
CA ARG A 78 7.74 12.95 -5.83
C ARG A 78 8.46 11.62 -6.05
N VAL A 79 9.79 11.65 -5.98
CA VAL A 79 10.60 10.43 -6.05
C VAL A 79 10.45 9.69 -4.72
N PHE A 80 9.89 8.49 -4.75
CA PHE A 80 9.70 7.67 -3.57
C PHE A 80 11.02 7.05 -3.12
N THR A 81 11.16 6.90 -1.81
CA THR A 81 12.22 6.12 -1.16
C THR A 81 11.98 4.62 -1.38
N ASP A 82 13.03 3.81 -1.17
CA ASP A 82 12.94 2.37 -1.35
C ASP A 82 11.90 1.76 -0.40
N GLU A 83 11.84 2.28 0.82
CA GLU A 83 10.92 1.90 1.88
C GLU A 83 9.48 2.29 1.53
N GLU A 84 9.26 3.48 0.96
CA GLU A 84 7.94 3.90 0.48
C GLU A 84 7.45 3.03 -0.69
N ILE A 85 8.33 2.68 -1.64
CA ILE A 85 7.98 1.79 -2.76
C ILE A 85 7.60 0.41 -2.22
N ALA A 86 8.42 -0.16 -1.33
CA ALA A 86 8.16 -1.45 -0.70
C ALA A 86 6.81 -1.46 0.05
N ALA A 87 6.58 -0.46 0.91
CA ALA A 87 5.34 -0.35 1.67
C ALA A 87 4.12 -0.24 0.75
N ARG A 88 4.20 0.56 -0.31
CA ARG A 88 3.11 0.71 -1.29
C ARG A 88 2.79 -0.57 -2.02
N VAL A 89 3.80 -1.33 -2.43
CA VAL A 89 3.61 -2.63 -3.07
C VAL A 89 2.88 -3.57 -2.12
N VAL A 90 3.38 -3.72 -0.89
CA VAL A 90 2.78 -4.61 0.11
C VAL A 90 1.35 -4.17 0.45
N SER A 91 1.12 -2.90 0.77
CA SER A 91 -0.22 -2.39 1.07
C SER A 91 -1.17 -2.53 -0.11
N ARG A 92 -0.72 -2.27 -1.34
CA ARG A 92 -1.55 -2.41 -2.54
C ARG A 92 -2.01 -3.85 -2.73
N GLU A 93 -1.12 -4.82 -2.51
CA GLU A 93 -1.45 -6.24 -2.66
C GLU A 93 -2.35 -6.74 -1.53
N LEU A 94 -2.09 -6.33 -0.28
CA LEU A 94 -2.94 -6.67 0.87
C LEU A 94 -4.35 -6.10 0.75
N LEU A 95 -4.49 -4.89 0.20
CA LEU A 95 -5.79 -4.23 0.03
C LEU A 95 -6.55 -4.70 -1.23
N LYS A 96 -5.93 -5.52 -2.10
CA LYS A 96 -6.55 -6.01 -3.33
C LYS A 96 -7.11 -7.42 -3.14
N ILE A 97 -8.31 -7.64 -3.67
CA ILE A 97 -8.78 -8.97 -4.09
C ILE A 97 -7.97 -9.31 -5.35
N SER A 98 -7.14 -10.36 -5.28
CA SER A 98 -6.26 -10.91 -6.32
C SER A 98 -6.50 -10.34 -7.73
N ILE A 99 -5.61 -9.45 -8.21
CA ILE A 99 -5.65 -9.04 -9.62
C ILE A 99 -5.06 -10.18 -10.43
N GLN A 100 -5.94 -10.92 -11.09
CA GLN A 100 -5.52 -11.86 -12.12
C GLN A 100 -4.94 -11.04 -13.29
N SER A 101 -3.63 -11.17 -13.51
CA SER A 101 -2.98 -10.52 -14.65
C SER A 101 -3.58 -11.05 -15.94
N LYS A 102 -3.88 -10.14 -16.87
CA LYS A 102 -4.38 -10.50 -18.20
C LYS A 102 -3.26 -11.05 -19.08
N ASN A 103 -2.03 -10.56 -18.89
CA ASN A 103 -0.82 -10.93 -19.63
C ASN A 103 0.33 -11.12 -18.63
N PRO A 104 0.49 -12.31 -18.04
CA PRO A 104 1.51 -12.53 -17.03
C PRO A 104 2.92 -12.39 -17.61
N LYS A 105 3.82 -11.76 -16.86
CA LYS A 105 5.20 -11.47 -17.28
C LYS A 105 6.21 -12.02 -16.29
N ILE A 106 7.38 -12.35 -16.83
CA ILE A 106 8.57 -12.61 -16.03
C ILE A 106 9.36 -11.31 -15.85
N ALA A 107 9.60 -10.92 -14.60
CA ALA A 107 10.52 -9.85 -14.26
C ALA A 107 11.95 -10.38 -14.21
N PHE A 108 12.75 -10.01 -15.21
CA PHE A 108 14.19 -10.26 -15.24
C PHE A 108 14.92 -9.14 -14.50
N MET A 109 15.57 -9.50 -13.41
CA MET A 109 16.30 -8.58 -12.54
C MET A 109 17.80 -8.80 -12.68
N PHE A 110 18.52 -7.72 -12.93
CA PHE A 110 19.96 -7.73 -13.14
C PHE A 110 20.65 -6.85 -12.08
N LEU A 111 21.55 -7.46 -11.31
CA LEU A 111 22.46 -6.76 -10.40
C LEU A 111 23.86 -6.77 -11.01
N THR A 112 24.36 -5.62 -11.41
CA THR A 112 25.63 -5.46 -12.14
C THR A 112 26.50 -4.36 -11.52
N PRO A 113 27.84 -4.44 -11.57
CA PRO A 113 28.70 -3.31 -11.22
C PRO A 113 28.58 -2.13 -12.20
N GLY A 114 28.33 -2.41 -13.49
CA GLY A 114 28.26 -1.41 -14.55
C GLY A 114 27.52 -1.97 -15.76
N SER A 115 28.11 -1.87 -16.96
CA SER A 115 27.52 -2.44 -18.18
C SER A 115 27.16 -3.92 -18.04
N LEU A 116 25.99 -4.29 -18.57
CA LEU A 116 25.48 -5.65 -18.45
C LEU A 116 26.33 -6.62 -19.28
N PRO A 117 26.89 -7.68 -18.68
CA PRO A 117 27.59 -8.70 -19.44
C PRO A 117 26.62 -9.43 -20.37
N PHE A 118 27.11 -9.84 -21.55
CA PHE A 118 26.34 -10.61 -22.54
C PHE A 118 25.07 -9.92 -23.07
N GLU A 119 25.03 -8.59 -23.10
CA GLU A 119 23.85 -7.84 -23.55
C GLU A 119 23.34 -8.28 -24.94
N LYS A 120 24.23 -8.58 -25.89
CA LYS A 120 23.86 -9.11 -27.23
C LYS A 120 23.20 -10.49 -27.18
N LEU A 121 23.58 -11.33 -26.21
CA LEU A 121 22.95 -12.64 -26.02
C LEU A 121 21.53 -12.45 -25.48
N TRP A 122 21.38 -11.57 -24.50
CA TRP A 122 20.07 -11.25 -23.94
C TRP A 122 19.15 -10.60 -24.96
N ASP A 123 19.66 -9.72 -25.82
CA ASP A 123 18.91 -9.13 -26.93
C ASP A 123 18.27 -10.22 -27.82
N LYS A 124 19.06 -11.23 -28.19
CA LYS A 124 18.56 -12.39 -28.95
C LYS A 124 17.57 -13.24 -28.15
N PHE A 125 17.79 -13.41 -26.85
CA PHE A 125 16.90 -14.19 -25.99
C PHE A 125 15.52 -13.53 -25.84
N PHE A 126 15.45 -12.20 -25.78
CA PHE A 126 14.21 -11.46 -25.62
C PHE A 126 13.47 -11.15 -26.93
N HIS A 127 14.11 -11.40 -28.07
CA HIS A 127 13.57 -11.04 -29.38
C HIS A 127 12.21 -11.69 -29.67
N GLY A 128 11.19 -10.87 -29.95
CA GLY A 128 9.85 -11.34 -30.32
C GLY A 128 8.95 -11.73 -29.14
N HIS A 129 9.31 -11.34 -27.91
CA HIS A 129 8.60 -11.73 -26.69
C HIS A 129 8.29 -10.55 -25.74
N GLU A 130 8.25 -9.33 -26.28
CA GLU A 130 8.20 -8.05 -25.56
C GLU A 130 7.04 -7.89 -24.58
N ASP A 131 5.95 -8.62 -24.78
CA ASP A 131 4.74 -8.60 -23.97
C ASP A 131 4.80 -9.54 -22.76
N ARG A 132 5.76 -10.47 -22.73
CA ARG A 132 5.88 -11.55 -21.74
C ARG A 132 7.00 -11.36 -20.71
N PHE A 133 7.73 -10.26 -20.78
CA PHE A 133 8.77 -9.96 -19.80
C PHE A 133 8.87 -8.47 -19.46
N SER A 134 9.53 -8.21 -18.35
CA SER A 134 9.98 -6.88 -17.94
C SER A 134 11.42 -6.97 -17.44
N ILE A 135 12.17 -5.88 -17.56
CA ILE A 135 13.60 -5.84 -17.22
C ILE A 135 13.83 -4.72 -16.18
N TYR A 136 14.59 -5.05 -15.14
CA TYR A 136 15.01 -4.12 -14.10
C TYR A 136 16.50 -4.28 -13.84
N ILE A 137 17.23 -3.17 -13.84
CA ILE A 137 18.70 -3.17 -13.72
C ILE A 137 19.11 -2.33 -12.52
N HIS A 138 19.93 -2.89 -11.65
CA HIS A 138 20.61 -2.18 -10.58
C HIS A 138 22.10 -2.18 -10.89
N ALA A 139 22.63 -0.99 -11.17
CA ALA A 139 24.03 -0.75 -11.49
C ALA A 139 24.75 -0.13 -10.29
N SER A 140 25.54 -0.94 -9.60
CA SER A 140 26.06 -0.60 -8.27
C SER A 140 27.27 0.34 -8.25
N SER A 141 27.97 0.54 -9.37
CA SER A 141 29.15 1.43 -9.43
C SER A 141 29.00 2.51 -10.50
N GLU A 142 28.78 2.12 -11.75
CA GLU A 142 28.75 3.04 -12.89
C GLU A 142 27.41 2.95 -13.63
N LYS A 143 26.91 4.09 -14.13
CA LYS A 143 25.71 4.08 -14.96
C LYS A 143 26.04 3.41 -16.30
N PRO A 144 25.42 2.26 -16.62
CA PRO A 144 25.72 1.54 -17.84
C PRO A 144 25.22 2.31 -19.07
N ARG A 145 25.96 2.19 -20.18
CA ARG A 145 25.48 2.57 -21.50
C ARG A 145 24.98 1.32 -22.19
N HIS A 146 23.66 1.20 -22.30
CA HIS A 146 23.02 0.08 -22.98
C HIS A 146 23.10 0.23 -24.50
N VAL A 147 23.35 -0.88 -25.18
CA VAL A 147 23.40 -0.97 -26.64
C VAL A 147 22.10 -1.53 -27.20
N SER A 148 21.48 -2.48 -26.51
CA SER A 148 20.23 -3.11 -26.89
C SER A 148 19.05 -2.28 -26.42
N ARG A 149 18.05 -2.15 -27.29
CA ARG A 149 16.79 -1.43 -27.02
C ARG A 149 16.03 -1.97 -25.81
N TYR A 150 16.25 -3.23 -25.42
CA TYR A 150 15.54 -3.85 -24.31
C TYR A 150 15.99 -3.31 -22.95
N PHE A 151 17.24 -2.85 -22.85
CA PHE A 151 17.84 -2.38 -21.58
C PHE A 151 17.82 -0.86 -21.42
N VAL A 152 17.57 -0.11 -22.50
CA VAL A 152 17.41 1.35 -22.45
C VAL A 152 16.28 1.71 -21.47
N ASP A 153 16.58 2.65 -20.57
CA ASP A 153 15.68 3.16 -19.53
C ASP A 153 15.10 2.08 -18.58
N ARG A 154 15.84 0.98 -18.39
CA ARG A 154 15.49 -0.09 -17.42
C ARG A 154 16.26 -0.01 -16.11
N ASP A 155 17.16 0.96 -15.97
CA ASP A 155 17.90 1.19 -14.73
C ASP A 155 17.00 1.75 -13.64
N ILE A 156 16.96 1.06 -12.51
CA ILE A 156 16.36 1.59 -11.29
C ILE A 156 17.36 2.51 -10.57
N ARG A 157 16.85 3.34 -9.65
CA ARG A 157 17.71 4.14 -8.76
C ARG A 157 18.64 3.21 -7.98
N SER A 158 19.92 3.22 -8.31
CA SER A 158 20.90 2.32 -7.73
C SER A 158 21.64 2.94 -6.55
N LYS A 159 22.22 2.10 -5.68
CA LYS A 159 23.08 2.48 -4.55
C LYS A 159 24.34 1.63 -4.60
N LYS A 160 25.43 2.09 -3.99
CA LYS A 160 26.68 1.31 -3.93
C LYS A 160 26.45 -0.03 -3.25
N VAL A 161 27.02 -1.08 -3.84
CA VAL A 161 26.97 -2.44 -3.30
C VAL A 161 28.39 -2.90 -3.00
N VAL A 162 28.57 -3.48 -1.82
CA VAL A 162 29.82 -4.14 -1.42
C VAL A 162 29.53 -5.64 -1.32
N TRP A 163 30.33 -6.43 -2.03
CA TRP A 163 30.16 -7.87 -2.07
C TRP A 163 30.29 -8.51 -0.67
N GLY A 164 29.44 -9.48 -0.37
CA GLY A 164 29.43 -10.19 0.91
C GLY A 164 28.87 -9.39 2.09
N THR A 165 28.20 -8.25 1.83
CA THR A 165 27.55 -7.42 2.85
C THR A 165 26.05 -7.32 2.61
N VAL A 166 25.30 -6.84 3.61
CA VAL A 166 23.85 -6.65 3.52
C VAL A 166 23.42 -5.68 2.40
N SER A 167 24.34 -4.84 1.91
CA SER A 167 24.06 -3.97 0.75
C SER A 167 23.69 -4.73 -0.52
N MET A 168 24.14 -5.99 -0.68
CA MET A 168 23.70 -6.86 -1.78
C MET A 168 22.22 -7.19 -1.65
N VAL A 169 21.77 -7.56 -0.46
CA VAL A 169 20.37 -7.85 -0.15
C VAL A 169 19.51 -6.60 -0.35
N ASP A 170 19.98 -5.43 0.08
CA ASP A 170 19.28 -4.17 -0.13
C ASP A 170 19.15 -3.81 -1.62
N ALA A 171 20.12 -4.16 -2.46
CA ALA A 171 20.03 -3.98 -3.91
C ALA A 171 19.00 -4.92 -4.54
N GLU A 172 18.97 -6.18 -4.13
CA GLU A 172 18.00 -7.17 -4.63
C GLU A 172 16.58 -6.86 -4.17
N ARG A 173 16.38 -6.47 -2.91
CA ARG A 173 15.07 -5.98 -2.42
C ARG A 173 14.61 -4.76 -3.20
N ARG A 174 15.53 -3.86 -3.58
CA ARG A 174 15.18 -2.69 -4.40
C ARG A 174 14.75 -3.08 -5.82
N LEU A 175 15.44 -4.03 -6.46
CA LEU A 175 15.02 -4.59 -7.74
C LEU A 175 13.63 -5.21 -7.63
N LEU A 176 13.41 -6.03 -6.60
CA LEU A 176 12.15 -6.73 -6.36
C LEU A 176 11.00 -5.75 -6.10
N ALA A 177 11.21 -4.74 -5.27
CA ALA A 177 10.23 -3.69 -4.98
C ALA A 177 9.82 -2.95 -6.26
N ASN A 178 10.79 -2.59 -7.12
CA ASN A 178 10.49 -1.92 -8.38
C ASN A 178 9.75 -2.83 -9.36
N ALA A 179 10.12 -4.11 -9.41
CA ALA A 179 9.48 -5.11 -10.26
C ALA A 179 8.04 -5.41 -9.85
N LEU A 180 7.76 -5.46 -8.55
CA LEU A 180 6.42 -5.74 -8.02
C LEU A 180 5.40 -4.61 -8.26
N GLN A 181 5.85 -3.40 -8.63
CA GLN A 181 4.95 -2.31 -8.99
C GLN A 181 4.10 -2.63 -10.22
N ASP A 182 4.64 -3.42 -11.16
CA ASP A 182 3.88 -3.94 -12.30
C ASP A 182 3.02 -5.13 -11.82
N PRO A 183 1.68 -5.03 -11.89
CA PRO A 183 0.78 -6.12 -11.52
C PRO A 183 0.87 -7.31 -12.48
N ASP A 184 1.38 -7.13 -13.70
CA ASP A 184 1.54 -8.22 -14.66
C ASP A 184 2.75 -9.10 -14.36
N ASN A 185 3.71 -8.62 -13.58
CA ASN A 185 4.85 -9.44 -13.15
C ASN A 185 4.39 -10.51 -12.15
N GLN A 186 4.33 -11.76 -12.61
CA GLN A 186 3.89 -12.92 -11.82
C GLN A 186 5.05 -13.80 -11.36
N HIS A 187 6.22 -13.68 -12.00
CA HIS A 187 7.42 -14.43 -11.68
C HIS A 187 8.65 -13.53 -11.71
N PHE A 188 9.58 -13.71 -10.76
CA PHE A 188 10.72 -12.84 -10.52
C PHE A 188 12.00 -13.67 -10.57
N THR A 189 12.89 -13.37 -11.50
CA THR A 189 14.13 -14.12 -11.70
C THR A 189 15.34 -13.22 -11.62
N ARG A 190 16.31 -13.59 -10.79
CA ARG A 190 17.64 -12.97 -10.80
C ARG A 190 18.52 -13.69 -11.79
N SER A 191 18.74 -13.08 -12.95
CA SER A 191 19.31 -13.75 -14.12
C SER A 191 20.76 -13.37 -14.40
N CYS A 192 21.55 -14.35 -14.86
CA CYS A 192 22.95 -14.16 -15.25
C CYS A 192 23.25 -14.57 -16.70
N VAL A 193 22.85 -15.77 -17.13
CA VAL A 193 22.95 -16.22 -18.55
C VAL A 193 21.82 -17.23 -18.83
N PRO A 194 21.06 -17.10 -19.93
CA PRO A 194 20.03 -18.09 -20.28
C PRO A 194 20.65 -19.32 -20.95
N LEU A 195 20.19 -20.52 -20.56
CA LEU A 195 20.64 -21.81 -21.12
C LEU A 195 19.61 -22.48 -22.04
N HIS A 196 18.36 -22.01 -22.00
CA HIS A 196 17.25 -22.49 -22.82
C HIS A 196 16.63 -21.31 -23.60
N LYS A 197 15.81 -21.62 -24.60
CA LYS A 197 15.04 -20.62 -25.34
C LYS A 197 14.01 -19.94 -24.43
N PHE A 198 13.63 -18.71 -24.77
CA PHE A 198 12.68 -17.94 -23.97
C PHE A 198 11.35 -18.67 -23.76
N ASP A 199 10.74 -19.22 -24.82
CA ASP A 199 9.48 -19.95 -24.70
C ASP A 199 9.52 -21.09 -23.69
N TYR A 200 10.62 -21.84 -23.68
CA TYR A 200 10.80 -22.92 -22.71
C TYR A 200 10.85 -22.39 -21.29
N VAL A 201 11.67 -21.36 -21.05
CA VAL A 201 11.82 -20.74 -19.72
C VAL A 201 10.49 -20.13 -19.27
N TYR A 202 9.81 -19.43 -20.16
CA TYR A 202 8.54 -18.76 -19.89
C TYR A 202 7.46 -19.77 -19.49
N ASN A 203 7.22 -20.77 -20.33
CA ASN A 203 6.20 -21.79 -20.06
C ASN A 203 6.54 -22.55 -18.76
N TYR A 204 7.80 -22.99 -18.59
CA TYR A 204 8.22 -23.70 -17.38
C TYR A 204 7.98 -22.90 -16.09
N LEU A 205 8.38 -21.62 -16.07
CA LEU A 205 8.23 -20.78 -14.88
C LEU A 205 6.79 -20.30 -14.66
N MET A 206 6.00 -20.13 -15.72
CA MET A 206 4.60 -19.71 -15.60
C MET A 206 3.69 -20.87 -15.18
N ASP A 207 3.90 -22.06 -15.73
CA ASP A 207 3.04 -23.23 -15.49
C ASP A 207 3.27 -23.89 -14.13
N THR A 208 4.49 -23.77 -13.56
CA THR A 208 4.76 -24.28 -12.21
C THR A 208 4.09 -23.42 -11.14
N ASN A 209 3.68 -24.02 -10.03
CA ASN A 209 3.20 -23.29 -8.84
C ASN A 209 4.29 -23.09 -7.78
N MET A 210 5.54 -23.43 -8.09
CA MET A 210 6.65 -23.44 -7.14
C MET A 210 7.59 -22.24 -7.36
N SER A 211 8.39 -21.98 -6.34
CA SER A 211 9.56 -21.09 -6.42
C SER A 211 10.81 -21.90 -6.20
N PHE A 212 11.87 -21.50 -6.89
CA PHE A 212 13.16 -22.17 -6.89
C PHE A 212 14.14 -21.30 -6.13
N ILE A 213 14.54 -21.82 -4.97
CA ILE A 213 15.60 -21.29 -4.12
C ILE A 213 16.50 -22.46 -3.76
N ASP A 214 17.79 -22.20 -3.70
CA ASP A 214 18.74 -23.19 -3.24
C ASP A 214 18.80 -23.17 -1.71
N SER A 215 18.83 -24.35 -1.09
CA SER A 215 18.87 -24.51 0.35
C SER A 215 19.58 -25.80 0.72
N PHE A 216 20.62 -25.70 1.51
CA PHE A 216 21.43 -26.82 1.96
C PHE A 216 22.00 -26.57 3.35
N GLU A 217 22.17 -27.65 4.11
CA GLU A 217 22.89 -27.59 5.38
C GLU A 217 24.39 -27.46 5.11
N LYS A 218 25.04 -26.51 5.79
CA LYS A 218 26.50 -26.38 5.73
C LYS A 218 27.06 -26.27 7.13
N PRO A 219 27.57 -27.36 7.72
CA PRO A 219 28.22 -27.27 9.01
C PRO A 219 29.50 -26.43 8.94
N GLY A 220 29.90 -25.87 10.09
CA GLY A 220 31.15 -25.14 10.27
C GLY A 220 31.06 -23.62 10.07
N PRO A 221 32.22 -22.92 10.15
CA PRO A 221 32.31 -21.46 10.24
C PRO A 221 31.78 -20.73 9.00
N HIS A 222 31.61 -21.44 7.89
CA HIS A 222 31.10 -20.88 6.64
C HIS A 222 29.63 -21.18 6.36
N GLY A 223 28.92 -21.86 7.27
CA GLY A 223 27.47 -22.08 7.21
C GLY A 223 26.83 -21.86 8.58
N ASN A 224 26.26 -22.87 9.22
CA ASN A 224 25.38 -22.72 10.39
C ASN A 224 26.05 -22.07 11.60
N ALA A 225 27.38 -22.18 11.75
CA ALA A 225 28.10 -21.50 12.84
C ALA A 225 28.15 -19.97 12.68
N ARG A 226 27.66 -19.42 11.56
CA ARG A 226 27.49 -17.97 11.36
C ARG A 226 26.29 -17.39 12.10
N TYR A 227 25.31 -18.22 12.50
CA TYR A 227 24.16 -17.76 13.28
C TYR A 227 24.57 -17.60 14.74
N LEU A 228 24.60 -16.35 15.19
CA LEU A 228 25.09 -15.98 16.51
C LEU A 228 23.97 -16.15 17.54
N GLU A 229 24.35 -16.43 18.79
CA GLU A 229 23.38 -16.69 19.87
C GLU A 229 22.45 -15.51 20.14
N HIS A 230 22.92 -14.28 19.92
CA HIS A 230 22.10 -13.06 20.04
C HIS A 230 21.07 -12.86 18.91
N MET A 231 21.04 -13.74 17.90
CA MET A 231 20.00 -13.75 16.87
C MET A 231 18.82 -14.66 17.25
N LEU A 232 18.92 -15.39 18.36
CA LEU A 232 17.82 -16.18 18.93
C LEU A 232 16.83 -15.27 19.68
N PRO A 233 15.53 -15.66 19.74
CA PRO A 233 14.95 -16.90 19.21
C PRO A 233 14.55 -16.85 17.73
N GLU A 234 14.58 -15.69 17.08
CA GLU A 234 14.05 -15.49 15.73
C GLU A 234 14.86 -16.27 14.68
N VAL A 235 16.19 -16.16 14.71
CA VAL A 235 17.10 -16.89 13.81
C VAL A 235 17.68 -18.08 14.55
N LYS A 236 17.03 -19.22 14.39
CA LYS A 236 17.45 -20.50 14.97
C LYS A 236 18.65 -21.10 14.22
N LYS A 237 19.32 -22.06 14.88
CA LYS A 237 20.52 -22.73 14.33
C LYS A 237 20.20 -23.73 13.19
N ASP A 238 18.93 -24.01 12.95
CA ASP A 238 18.42 -24.82 11.84
C ASP A 238 18.26 -24.03 10.53
N PHE A 239 18.55 -22.72 10.54
CA PHE A 239 18.61 -21.94 9.31
C PHE A 239 19.63 -22.55 8.34
N MET A 240 19.19 -22.79 7.12
CA MET A 240 20.01 -23.36 6.06
C MET A 240 20.76 -22.28 5.30
N LYS A 241 21.79 -22.69 4.57
CA LYS A 241 22.50 -21.83 3.63
C LYS A 241 21.86 -21.97 2.25
N GLY A 242 21.88 -20.90 1.45
CA GLY A 242 21.39 -20.94 0.08
C GLY A 242 22.28 -20.19 -0.90
N ALA A 243 22.08 -20.44 -2.19
CA ALA A 243 22.65 -19.62 -3.26
C ALA A 243 21.85 -18.32 -3.43
N GLN A 244 22.55 -17.23 -3.77
CA GLN A 244 21.93 -15.90 -3.95
C GLN A 244 20.97 -15.83 -5.14
N TRP A 245 21.04 -16.80 -6.07
CA TRP A 245 20.12 -16.90 -7.19
C TRP A 245 18.79 -17.49 -6.76
N PHE A 246 17.71 -16.92 -7.28
CA PHE A 246 16.36 -17.37 -7.05
C PHE A 246 15.50 -17.14 -8.28
N SER A 247 14.40 -17.89 -8.33
CA SER A 247 13.30 -17.71 -9.26
C SER A 247 12.01 -17.90 -8.49
N MET A 248 11.28 -16.83 -8.20
CA MET A 248 10.15 -16.88 -7.27
C MET A 248 8.85 -16.31 -7.83
N LYS A 249 7.74 -16.86 -7.34
CA LYS A 249 6.38 -16.38 -7.63
C LYS A 249 6.11 -15.07 -6.91
N ARG A 250 5.17 -14.29 -7.45
CA ARG A 250 4.73 -13.00 -6.88
C ARG A 250 4.38 -13.09 -5.41
N GLN A 251 3.66 -14.12 -4.99
CA GLN A 251 3.28 -14.29 -3.58
C GLN A 251 4.51 -14.39 -2.65
N HIS A 252 5.55 -15.14 -3.03
CA HIS A 252 6.77 -15.25 -2.22
C HIS A 252 7.60 -13.97 -2.28
N ALA A 253 7.64 -13.29 -3.43
CA ALA A 253 8.26 -11.98 -3.53
C ALA A 253 7.61 -10.96 -2.59
N LEU A 254 6.28 -11.00 -2.43
CA LEU A 254 5.55 -10.14 -1.48
C LEU A 254 5.87 -10.46 -0.03
N ILE A 255 5.99 -11.73 0.33
CA ILE A 255 6.42 -12.15 1.67
C ILE A 255 7.82 -11.59 1.96
N VAL A 256 8.75 -11.74 1.02
CA VAL A 256 10.10 -11.17 1.14
C VAL A 256 10.04 -9.66 1.34
N MET A 257 9.20 -8.95 0.57
CA MET A 257 9.06 -7.50 0.72
C MET A 257 8.41 -7.06 2.03
N ALA A 258 7.48 -7.86 2.55
CA ALA A 258 6.83 -7.62 3.83
C ALA A 258 7.72 -7.94 5.03
N ASP A 259 8.79 -8.74 4.85
CA ASP A 259 9.72 -9.04 5.92
C ASP A 259 10.49 -7.79 6.37
N ASN A 260 10.31 -7.47 7.64
CA ASN A 260 11.11 -6.49 8.37
C ASN A 260 11.83 -7.14 9.58
N LEU A 261 11.37 -8.30 10.04
CA LEU A 261 11.91 -8.96 11.23
C LEU A 261 13.29 -9.54 10.92
N TYR A 262 13.39 -10.46 9.97
CA TYR A 262 14.66 -11.12 9.68
C TYR A 262 15.64 -10.14 9.04
N CYS A 263 15.17 -9.32 8.09
CA CYS A 263 15.99 -8.27 7.50
C CYS A 263 16.62 -7.33 8.53
N SER A 264 15.91 -6.91 9.58
CA SER A 264 16.47 -6.03 10.61
C SER A 264 17.54 -6.72 11.46
N ILE A 265 17.29 -7.97 11.88
CA ILE A 265 18.24 -8.79 12.64
C ILE A 265 19.52 -9.01 11.82
N PHE A 266 19.42 -9.45 10.57
CA PHE A 266 20.58 -9.63 9.71
C PHE A 266 21.31 -8.31 9.45
N LYS A 267 20.62 -7.18 9.25
CA LYS A 267 21.28 -5.87 9.12
C LYS A 267 22.09 -5.48 10.35
N GLN A 268 21.59 -5.80 11.54
CA GLN A 268 22.23 -5.44 12.80
C GLN A 268 23.50 -6.25 13.05
N TYR A 269 23.41 -7.57 12.88
CA TYR A 269 24.45 -8.51 13.33
C TYR A 269 25.41 -8.97 12.23
N CYS A 270 25.02 -8.83 10.97
CA CYS A 270 25.77 -9.31 9.83
C CYS A 270 26.70 -8.18 9.29
N LYS A 271 27.82 -7.91 9.98
CA LYS A 271 28.82 -6.90 9.58
C LYS A 271 30.09 -7.55 9.01
N VAL A 272 30.33 -7.31 7.72
CA VAL A 272 31.55 -7.50 6.90
C VAL A 272 32.24 -8.89 7.01
N ALA A 273 32.33 -9.61 5.89
CA ALA A 273 32.83 -10.99 5.70
C ALA A 273 31.90 -12.14 6.16
N PHE A 274 30.91 -11.87 6.99
CA PHE A 274 30.00 -12.88 7.54
C PHE A 274 28.72 -13.13 6.74
N CYS A 275 28.33 -12.29 5.77
CA CYS A 275 27.09 -12.49 5.00
C CYS A 275 27.31 -13.11 3.61
N LEU A 276 28.47 -13.73 3.39
CA LEU A 276 28.77 -14.38 2.11
C LEU A 276 27.83 -15.56 1.85
N ASN A 277 26.92 -15.33 0.90
CA ASN A 277 25.80 -16.21 0.54
C ASN A 277 24.79 -16.41 1.69
N MET A 278 24.65 -15.43 2.60
CA MET A 278 23.44 -15.32 3.41
C MET A 278 22.42 -14.57 2.59
N VAL A 279 21.59 -15.36 1.97
CA VAL A 279 20.48 -14.89 1.20
C VAL A 279 19.38 -14.63 2.22
N CYS A 280 19.04 -13.37 2.49
CA CYS A 280 17.89 -13.03 3.34
C CYS A 280 16.54 -13.42 2.67
N TYR A 281 16.52 -14.40 1.77
CA TYR A 281 15.32 -15.15 1.47
C TYR A 281 15.28 -16.24 2.52
N VAL A 282 14.76 -15.87 3.69
CA VAL A 282 14.30 -16.86 4.65
C VAL A 282 13.48 -17.86 3.85
N THR A 283 13.91 -19.11 3.83
CA THR A 283 13.11 -20.21 3.34
C THR A 283 11.88 -20.25 4.25
N TYR A 284 10.80 -19.62 3.83
CA TYR A 284 9.48 -19.85 4.41
C TYR A 284 9.08 -21.27 3.98
N SER A 285 9.56 -22.26 4.73
CA SER A 285 9.08 -23.64 4.67
C SER A 285 7.81 -23.78 5.48
#